data_AF-A0AAV5EH65-F1
#
_entry.id   AF-A0AAV5EH65-F1
#
_cell.length_a   1.000
_cell.length_b   1.000
_cell.length_c   1.000
_cell.angle_alpha   90.00
_cell.angle_beta   90.00
_cell.angle_gamma   90.00
#
_symmetry.space_group_name_H-M   'P 1'
#
loop_
_entity.id
_entity.type
_entity.pdbx_description
1 polymer ?
#
loop_
_entity_poly.entity_id
_entity_poly.type
_entity_poly.pdbx_seq_one_letter_code
_entity_poly.pdbx_strand_id
1 'polypeptide(L)'
;METVEEDVEEYSWREVVLPHLVPVVPDAPPELERETGERRRGRDILVAVDFGPNSKHAFDWALAHFARLADTVHLVHAVSS
;
A
#
# COMPACT_ATOMS: atom_id res chain seq x y z
N MET A 1 -21.72 -14.11 -48.85
CA MET A 1 -21.54 -12.98 -47.94
C MET A 1 -20.22 -13.24 -47.25
N GLU A 2 -19.19 -12.49 -47.63
CA GLU A 2 -17.82 -12.66 -47.15
C GLU A 2 -17.63 -11.72 -45.97
N THR A 3 -17.15 -12.23 -44.83
CA THR A 3 -16.89 -11.44 -43.63
C THR A 3 -15.58 -10.67 -43.82
N VAL A 4 -15.66 -9.35 -43.75
CA VAL A 4 -14.49 -8.47 -43.74
C VAL A 4 -13.96 -8.48 -42.31
N GLU A 5 -12.83 -9.13 -42.08
CA GLU A 5 -12.10 -9.06 -40.81
C GLU A 5 -11.45 -7.67 -40.75
N GLU A 6 -11.97 -6.79 -39.90
CA GLU A 6 -11.35 -5.50 -39.62
C GLU A 6 -10.10 -5.73 -38.75
N ASP A 7 -9.01 -5.01 -39.05
CA ASP A 7 -7.80 -5.01 -38.23
C ASP A 7 -8.13 -4.49 -36.82
N VAL A 8 -8.41 -5.40 -35.89
CA VAL A 8 -8.64 -5.05 -34.48
C VAL A 8 -7.28 -4.65 -33.91
N GLU A 9 -7.08 -3.35 -33.71
CA GLU A 9 -5.92 -2.85 -32.97
C GLU A 9 -5.98 -3.40 -31.53
N GLU A 10 -5.24 -4.47 -31.26
CA GLU A 10 -5.08 -5.05 -29.92
C GLU A 10 -4.19 -4.14 -29.07
N TYR A 11 -4.81 -3.19 -28.39
CA TYR A 11 -4.11 -2.36 -27.42
C TYR A 11 -3.68 -3.20 -26.21
N SER A 12 -2.37 -3.23 -25.97
CA SER A 12 -1.83 -3.76 -24.73
C SER A 12 -2.34 -2.92 -23.57
N TRP A 13 -2.82 -3.56 -22.50
CA TRP A 13 -3.25 -2.85 -21.27
C TRP A 13 -2.15 -1.94 -20.68
N ARG A 14 -0.90 -2.15 -21.07
CA ARG A 14 0.26 -1.32 -20.69
C ARG A 14 0.32 0.03 -21.43
N GLU A 15 -0.39 0.17 -22.54
CA GLU A 15 -0.34 1.33 -23.43
C GLU A 15 -1.49 2.32 -23.17
N VAL A 16 -2.42 1.98 -22.28
CA VAL A 16 -3.56 2.83 -21.93
C VAL A 16 -3.15 3.88 -20.91
N VAL A 17 -3.00 5.13 -21.35
CA VAL A 17 -2.82 6.29 -20.46
C VAL A 17 -4.19 6.82 -20.05
N LEU A 18 -4.66 6.45 -18.85
CA LEU A 18 -5.95 6.92 -18.31
C LEU A 18 -5.80 8.33 -17.70
N PRO A 19 -6.47 9.37 -18.26
CA PRO A 19 -6.23 10.77 -17.85
C PRO A 19 -6.67 11.12 -16.41
N HIS A 20 -7.38 10.23 -15.72
CA HIS A 20 -8.05 10.52 -14.45
C HIS A 20 -7.56 9.68 -13.25
N LEU A 21 -6.55 8.83 -13.42
CA LEU A 21 -6.05 7.95 -12.35
C LEU A 21 -4.60 8.24 -11.91
N VAL A 22 -3.94 9.23 -12.52
CA VAL A 22 -2.61 9.66 -12.09
C VAL A 22 -2.79 10.88 -11.19
N PRO A 23 -2.65 10.77 -9.86
CA PRO A 23 -2.56 11.96 -9.02
C PRO A 23 -1.39 12.80 -9.54
N VAL A 24 -1.63 14.09 -9.82
CA VAL A 24 -0.58 15.06 -10.13
C VAL A 24 0.21 15.27 -8.84
N VAL A 25 1.19 14.40 -8.63
CA VAL A 25 2.23 14.60 -7.61
C VAL A 25 3.10 15.75 -8.14
N PRO A 26 3.42 16.78 -7.34
CA PRO A 26 4.42 17.78 -7.73
C PRO A 26 5.69 17.07 -8.21
N ASP A 27 6.42 17.63 -9.18
CA ASP A 27 7.68 17.06 -9.69
C ASP A 27 8.76 16.85 -8.61
N ALA A 28 8.54 17.38 -7.41
CA ALA A 28 9.22 16.95 -6.21
C ALA A 28 8.55 15.66 -5.69
N PRO A 29 9.16 14.47 -5.85
CA PRO A 29 8.69 13.31 -5.11
C PRO A 29 8.59 13.74 -3.63
N PRO A 30 7.52 13.38 -2.90
CA PRO A 30 7.60 13.50 -1.45
C PRO A 30 8.92 12.85 -1.06
N GLU A 31 9.72 13.51 -0.21
CA GLU A 31 10.96 12.97 0.34
C GLU A 31 10.62 11.81 1.29
N LEU A 32 9.91 10.80 0.79
CA LEU A 32 9.99 9.44 1.26
C LEU A 32 11.41 9.05 0.91
N GLU A 33 12.30 9.23 1.88
CA GLU A 33 13.65 8.67 1.87
C GLU A 33 13.54 7.26 1.28
N ARG A 34 13.93 7.10 0.01
CA ARG A 34 13.91 5.80 -0.64
C ARG A 34 14.85 4.94 0.18
N GLU A 35 14.28 3.98 0.90
CA GLU A 35 15.00 3.13 1.82
C GLU A 35 16.21 2.56 1.07
N THR A 36 17.41 2.99 1.47
CA THR A 36 18.68 2.55 0.89
C THR A 36 18.65 1.02 0.97
N GLY A 37 18.70 0.34 -0.19
CA GLY A 37 18.41 -1.10 -0.35
C GLY A 37 19.22 -2.10 0.47
N GLU A 38 19.92 -1.69 1.53
CA GLU A 38 20.24 -2.53 2.66
C GLU A 38 18.94 -3.11 3.22
N ARG A 39 18.74 -4.42 3.04
CA ARG A 39 17.65 -5.16 3.67
C ARG A 39 17.78 -5.01 5.19
N ARG A 40 17.12 -4.01 5.77
CA ARG A 40 16.94 -3.93 7.21
C ARG A 40 16.19 -5.19 7.61
N ARG A 41 16.73 -5.93 8.58
CA ARG A 41 16.04 -7.07 9.16
C ARG A 41 14.68 -6.56 9.66
N GLY A 42 13.60 -7.26 9.30
CA GLY A 42 12.25 -6.90 9.74
C GLY A 42 12.20 -6.67 11.24
N ARG A 43 11.50 -5.62 11.68
CA ARG A 43 11.31 -5.34 13.10
C ARG A 43 10.06 -6.06 13.60
N ASP A 44 10.07 -6.42 14.88
CA ASP A 44 8.88 -6.85 15.58
C ASP A 44 8.18 -5.63 16.19
N ILE A 45 6.92 -5.40 15.80
CA ILE A 45 6.09 -4.30 16.27
C ILE A 45 4.97 -4.89 17.12
N LEU A 46 4.82 -4.44 18.38
CA LEU A 46 3.65 -4.77 19.20
C LEU A 46 2.62 -3.64 19.15
N VAL A 47 1.37 -3.98 18.86
CA VAL A 47 0.22 -3.08 18.99
C VAL A 47 -0.76 -3.69 19.99
N ALA A 48 -0.93 -3.02 21.13
CA ALA A 48 -1.97 -3.38 22.10
C ALA A 48 -3.34 -2.95 21.55
N VAL A 49 -4.28 -3.87 21.53
CA VAL A 49 -5.64 -3.65 21.00
C VAL A 49 -6.69 -4.06 22.02
N ASP A 50 -7.79 -3.32 22.01
CA ASP A 50 -9.03 -3.64 22.71
C ASP A 50 -10.25 -3.37 21.80
N PHE A 51 -11.46 -3.55 22.35
CA PHE A 51 -12.72 -3.23 21.66
C PHE A 51 -13.07 -1.74 21.65
N GLY A 52 -12.16 -0.87 22.10
CA GLY A 52 -12.34 0.57 22.16
C GLY A 52 -12.17 1.24 20.79
N PRO A 53 -12.84 2.37 20.52
CA PRO A 53 -12.72 3.10 19.26
C PRO A 53 -11.31 3.62 19.00
N ASN A 54 -10.53 3.87 20.06
CA ASN A 54 -9.15 4.35 19.96
C ASN A 54 -8.18 3.27 19.46
N SER A 55 -8.47 1.99 19.74
CA SER A 55 -7.65 0.86 19.29
C SER A 55 -7.64 0.75 17.78
N LYS A 56 -8.78 0.96 17.12
CA LYS A 56 -8.84 1.02 15.65
C LYS A 56 -7.95 2.12 15.09
N HIS A 57 -8.04 3.33 15.64
CA HIS A 57 -7.22 4.45 15.19
C HIS A 57 -5.72 4.19 15.39
N ALA A 58 -5.33 3.66 16.54
CA ALA A 58 -3.94 3.31 16.83
C ALA A 58 -3.40 2.26 15.86
N PHE A 59 -4.20 1.23 15.55
CA PHE A 59 -3.85 0.20 14.57
C PHE A 59 -3.70 0.78 13.16
N ASP A 60 -4.68 1.57 12.70
CA ASP A 60 -4.63 2.21 11.38
C ASP A 60 -3.41 3.14 11.26
N TRP A 61 -3.13 3.92 12.32
CA TRP A 61 -1.99 4.81 12.36
C TRP A 61 -0.67 4.06 12.30
N ALA A 62 -0.54 2.97 13.07
CA ALA A 62 0.67 2.13 13.09
C ALA A 62 0.96 1.53 11.71
N LEU A 63 -0.06 1.04 11.00
CA LEU A 63 0.11 0.51 9.65
C LEU A 63 0.50 1.60 8.64
N ALA A 64 -0.18 2.75 8.68
CA ALA A 64 0.02 3.80 7.67
C ALA A 64 1.32 4.59 7.86
N HIS A 65 1.83 4.71 9.09
CA HIS A 65 2.92 5.65 9.40
C HIS A 65 4.13 5.02 10.07
N PHE A 66 4.01 3.82 10.65
CA PHE A 66 5.08 3.23 11.45
C PHE A 66 5.66 1.93 10.85
N ALA A 67 4.78 1.04 10.37
CA ALA A 67 5.15 -0.20 9.72
C ALA A 67 5.84 0.06 8.38
N ARG A 68 6.88 -0.71 8.09
CA ARG A 68 7.63 -0.71 6.84
C ARG A 68 7.62 -2.11 6.24
N LEU A 69 8.09 -2.22 5.00
CA LEU A 69 8.24 -3.51 4.33
C LEU A 69 9.14 -4.43 5.19
N ALA A 70 8.73 -5.70 5.31
CA ALA A 70 9.36 -6.74 6.13
C ALA A 70 9.19 -6.61 7.65
N ASP A 71 8.50 -5.60 8.19
CA ASP A 71 8.11 -5.62 9.61
C ASP A 71 7.07 -6.72 9.89
N THR A 72 7.13 -7.29 11.10
CA THR A 72 6.13 -8.21 11.64
C THR A 72 5.31 -7.49 12.71
N VAL A 73 4.00 -7.40 12.52
CA VAL A 73 3.09 -6.71 13.46
C VAL A 73 2.35 -7.75 14.31
N HIS A 74 2.58 -7.70 15.62
CA HIS A 74 1.94 -8.52 16.63
C HIS A 74 0.80 -7.72 17.29
N LEU A 75 -0.43 -8.23 17.19
CA LEU A 75 -1.59 -7.65 17.87
C LEU A 75 -1.79 -8.34 19.21
N VAL A 76 -1.81 -7.56 20.30
CA VAL A 76 -1.93 -8.09 21.66
C VAL A 76 -3.19 -7.57 22.31
N HIS A 77 -4.09 -8.48 22.71
CA HIS A 77 -5.29 -8.14 23.47
C HIS A 77 -5.16 -8.68 24.90
N ALA A 78 -5.17 -7.78 25.88
CA ALA A 78 -5.14 -8.14 27.29
C ALA A 78 -6.56 -8.49 27.77
N VAL A 79 -6.74 -9.72 28.25
CA VAL A 79 -8.02 -10.23 28.79
C VAL A 79 -7.85 -10.44 30.30
N SER A 80 -8.78 -9.92 31.10
CA SER A 80 -8.86 -10.19 32.54
C SER A 80 -9.82 -11.35 32.81
N SER A 81 -9.47 -12.20 33.77
CA SER A 81 -10.33 -13.28 34.31
C SER A 81 -11.36 -12.77 35.31
#